data_AF-A0A7X9BFL6-F1
#
_entry.id   AF-A0A7X9BFL6-F1
#
_cell.length_a   1.000
_cell.length_b   1.000
_cell.length_c   1.000
_cell.angle_alpha   90.00
_cell.angle_beta   90.00
_cell.angle_gamma   90.00
#
_symmetry.space_group_name_H-M   'P 1'
#
loop_
_entity.id
_entity.type
_entity.pdbx_description
1 polymer ?
#
loop_
_entity_poly.entity_id
_entity_poly.type
_entity_poly.pdbx_seq_one_letter_code
_entity_poly.pdbx_strand_id
1 'polypeptide(L)'
;MPEEIILKPVGIVKSGYTDTNRAPEARAKAIIKVYPEYEKALLRISEHSHIWILSWFHLRERGALTTTPGRLNHNLPEFGVFGLRAPVRPNPIGLSLVKLDRVEG
;
A
#
# COMPACT_ATOMS: atom_id res chain seq x y z
N MET A 1 -8.16 -3.59 -26.97
CA MET A 1 -7.27 -3.50 -25.79
C MET A 1 -8.05 -2.79 -24.71
N PRO A 2 -7.99 -3.21 -23.43
CA PRO A 2 -8.66 -2.45 -22.38
C PRO A 2 -8.07 -1.03 -22.33
N GLU A 3 -8.94 -0.05 -22.10
CA GLU A 3 -8.51 1.34 -21.90
C GLU A 3 -7.58 1.44 -20.68
N GLU A 4 -6.66 2.41 -20.70
CA GLU A 4 -5.78 2.67 -19.55
C GLU A 4 -6.61 3.08 -18.32
N ILE A 5 -6.26 2.53 -17.15
CA ILE A 5 -6.89 2.87 -15.88
C ILE A 5 -6.10 3.99 -15.22
N ILE A 6 -6.71 5.18 -15.13
CA ILE A 6 -6.14 6.33 -14.43
C ILE A 6 -6.66 6.34 -12.99
N LEU A 7 -5.74 6.16 -12.04
CA LEU A 7 -6.05 6.23 -10.61
C LEU A 7 -5.83 7.66 -10.09
N LYS A 8 -6.85 8.20 -9.43
CA LYS A 8 -6.74 9.46 -8.67
C LYS A 8 -6.56 9.13 -7.18
N PRO A 9 -5.47 9.56 -6.53
CA PRO A 9 -5.29 9.33 -5.10
C PRO A 9 -6.43 9.97 -4.30
N VAL A 10 -7.00 9.23 -3.35
CA VAL A 10 -8.09 9.71 -2.47
C VAL A 10 -7.58 10.27 -1.14
N GLY A 11 -6.27 10.22 -0.94
CA GLY A 11 -5.62 10.63 0.30
C GLY A 11 -4.15 10.25 0.30
N ILE A 12 -3.51 10.46 1.45
CA ILE A 12 -2.10 10.16 1.69
C ILE A 12 -1.90 9.42 3.01
N VAL A 13 -0.91 8.54 3.04
CA VAL A 13 -0.46 7.88 4.27
C VAL A 13 0.66 8.73 4.88
N LYS A 14 0.50 9.13 6.13
CA LYS A 14 1.55 9.75 6.96
C LYS A 14 2.00 8.73 8.00
N SER A 15 3.28 8.40 8.01
CA SER A 15 3.86 7.46 8.98
C SER A 15 5.26 7.91 9.40
N GLY A 16 5.77 7.37 10.49
CA GLY A 16 7.17 7.56 10.89
C GLY A 16 8.18 6.84 10.00
N TYR A 17 7.72 6.08 9.00
CA TYR A 17 8.58 5.32 8.09
C TYR A 17 8.96 6.16 6.88
N THR A 18 10.22 6.57 6.85
CA THR A 18 10.81 7.31 5.73
C THR A 18 11.70 6.43 4.85
N ASP A 19 12.22 5.33 5.39
CA ASP A 19 13.07 4.38 4.65
C ASP A 19 12.24 3.28 3.99
N THR A 20 12.19 3.30 2.67
CA THR A 20 11.47 2.28 1.90
C THR A 20 12.16 0.92 1.91
N ASN A 21 13.46 0.84 2.25
CA ASN A 21 14.22 -0.41 2.26
C ASN A 21 14.00 -1.24 3.52
N ARG A 22 13.50 -0.63 4.60
CA ARG A 22 13.09 -1.34 5.81
C ARG A 22 11.62 -1.76 5.74
N ALA A 23 11.33 -2.95 6.26
CA ALA A 23 9.95 -3.33 6.52
C ALA A 23 9.43 -2.46 7.69
N PRO A 24 8.16 -2.00 7.65
CA PRO A 24 7.56 -1.37 8.82
C PRO A 24 7.57 -2.33 10.01
N GLU A 25 7.71 -1.82 11.22
CA GLU A 25 7.52 -2.64 12.42
C GLU A 25 6.07 -3.16 12.43
N ALA A 26 5.87 -4.36 12.98
CA ALA A 26 4.58 -5.06 12.94
C ALA A 26 3.39 -4.28 13.56
N ARG A 27 3.66 -3.21 14.32
CA ARG A 27 2.65 -2.34 14.96
C ARG A 27 2.85 -0.85 14.65
N ALA A 28 3.48 -0.56 13.52
CA ALA A 28 3.57 0.76 12.94
C ALA A 28 2.21 1.49 12.96
N LYS A 29 2.12 2.60 13.68
CA LYS A 29 0.98 3.50 13.56
C LYS A 29 1.18 4.45 12.39
N ALA A 30 0.11 4.72 11.66
CA ALA A 30 0.06 5.67 10.57
C ALA A 30 -1.27 6.41 10.57
N ILE A 31 -1.27 7.61 10.01
CA ILE A 31 -2.47 8.41 9.78
C ILE A 31 -2.78 8.38 8.29
N ILE A 32 -4.01 8.05 7.93
CA ILE A 32 -4.50 8.16 6.57
C ILE A 32 -5.28 9.46 6.48
N LYS A 33 -4.73 10.45 5.77
CA LYS A 33 -5.43 11.70 5.50
C LYS A 33 -6.17 11.57 4.19
N VAL A 34 -7.49 11.46 4.27
CA VAL A 34 -8.39 11.49 3.10
C VAL A 34 -8.57 12.93 2.63
N TYR A 35 -8.64 13.14 1.32
CA TYR A 35 -8.86 14.48 0.79
C TYR A 35 -10.31 14.95 0.98
N PRO A 36 -10.56 16.25 1.18
CA PRO A 36 -11.89 16.77 1.54
C PRO A 36 -13.01 16.37 0.57
N GLU A 37 -12.73 16.31 -0.73
CA GLU A 37 -13.72 15.92 -1.76
C GLU A 37 -14.23 14.46 -1.60
N TYR A 38 -13.51 13.64 -0.84
CA TYR A 38 -13.87 12.24 -0.56
C TYR A 38 -14.39 12.02 0.87
N GLU A 39 -14.53 13.06 1.68
CA GLU A 39 -14.90 12.95 3.10
C GLU A 39 -16.21 12.16 3.31
N LYS A 40 -17.23 12.43 2.50
CA LYS A 40 -18.54 11.74 2.58
C LYS A 40 -18.42 10.21 2.41
N ALA A 41 -17.38 9.73 1.73
CA ALA A 41 -17.13 8.30 1.57
C ALA A 41 -16.71 7.60 2.88
N LEU A 42 -16.38 8.36 3.94
CA LEU A 42 -16.04 7.84 5.27
C LEU A 42 -17.26 7.65 6.18
N LEU A 43 -18.48 7.88 5.68
CA LEU A 43 -19.70 7.69 6.47
C LEU A 43 -19.72 6.29 7.13
N ARG A 44 -19.85 6.28 8.46
CA ARG A 44 -19.88 5.06 9.30
C ARG A 44 -18.60 4.20 9.29
N ILE A 45 -17.49 4.69 8.74
CA ILE A 45 -16.23 3.91 8.72
C ILE A 45 -15.73 3.52 10.12
N SER A 46 -16.03 4.34 11.12
CA SER A 46 -15.69 4.12 12.53
C SER A 46 -16.40 2.92 13.17
N GLU A 47 -17.43 2.36 12.52
CA GLU A 47 -18.13 1.16 13.01
C GLU A 47 -17.34 -0.12 12.71
N HIS A 48 -16.29 -0.05 11.89
CA HIS A 48 -15.42 -1.18 11.57
C HIS A 48 -14.20 -1.24 12.48
N SER A 49 -13.86 -2.43 12.98
CA SER A 49 -12.63 -2.63 13.76
C SER A 49 -11.37 -2.65 12.89
N HIS A 50 -11.52 -3.06 11.62
CA HIS A 50 -10.43 -3.20 10.65
C HIS A 50 -10.90 -2.77 9.27
N ILE A 51 -9.97 -2.27 8.46
CA ILE A 51 -10.21 -1.84 7.10
C ILE A 51 -9.08 -2.30 6.18
N TRP A 52 -9.41 -2.49 4.90
CA TRP A 52 -8.43 -2.74 3.85
C TRP A 52 -7.97 -1.41 3.25
N ILE A 53 -6.66 -1.26 3.13
CA ILE A 53 -6.05 -0.10 2.48
C ILE A 53 -5.34 -0.55 1.21
N LEU A 54 -5.73 0.06 0.09
CA LEU A 54 -5.01 -0.01 -1.17
C LEU A 54 -4.07 1.20 -1.26
N SER A 55 -2.77 0.95 -1.27
CA SER A 55 -1.74 2.01 -1.33
C SER A 55 -0.98 1.95 -2.64
N TRP A 56 -0.61 3.10 -3.18
CA TRP A 56 0.26 3.18 -4.36
C TRP A 56 1.72 3.37 -3.93
N PHE A 57 2.59 2.39 -4.21
CA PHE A 57 4.03 2.50 -3.92
C PHE A 57 4.74 3.37 -4.97
N HIS A 58 4.54 4.68 -4.86
CA HIS A 58 5.00 5.71 -5.78
C HIS A 58 6.52 5.72 -6.07
N LEU A 59 7.36 5.17 -5.17
CA LEU A 59 8.82 5.12 -5.32
C LEU A 59 9.34 3.81 -5.94
N ARG A 60 8.46 2.88 -6.32
CA ARG A 60 8.89 1.56 -6.84
C ARG A 60 8.85 1.51 -8.35
N GLU A 61 9.79 0.73 -8.89
CA GLU A 61 9.87 0.43 -10.30
C GLU A 61 8.64 -0.35 -10.77
N ARG A 62 8.15 0.02 -11.97
CA ARG A 62 6.95 -0.55 -12.58
C ARG A 62 7.27 -1.54 -13.70
N GLY A 63 8.47 -1.51 -14.27
CA GLY A 63 8.83 -2.32 -15.43
C GLY A 63 9.10 -3.79 -15.13
N ALA A 64 9.48 -4.13 -13.89
CA ALA A 64 9.92 -5.49 -13.60
C ALA A 64 8.75 -6.48 -13.52
N LEU A 65 8.93 -7.62 -14.20
CA LEU A 65 8.01 -8.76 -14.20
C LEU A 65 8.46 -9.88 -13.26
N THR A 66 9.72 -9.80 -12.81
CA THR A 66 10.37 -10.78 -11.95
C THR A 66 11.16 -10.06 -10.86
N THR A 67 11.37 -10.71 -9.72
CA THR A 67 12.22 -10.19 -8.65
C THR A 67 12.65 -11.31 -7.70
N THR A 68 13.82 -11.16 -7.08
CA THR A 68 14.22 -11.99 -5.94
C THR A 68 13.58 -11.43 -4.67
N PRO A 69 12.95 -12.26 -3.81
CA PRO A 69 12.42 -11.84 -2.51
C PRO A 69 13.57 -11.61 -1.51
N GLY A 70 14.51 -10.72 -1.84
CA GLY A 70 15.76 -10.50 -1.12
C GLY A 70 15.56 -10.05 0.33
N ARG A 71 14.37 -9.51 0.66
CA ARG A 71 13.99 -9.21 2.06
C ARG A 71 13.86 -10.46 2.94
N LEU A 72 13.56 -11.62 2.35
CA LEU A 72 13.48 -12.88 3.08
C LEU A 72 14.82 -13.63 3.01
N ASN A 73 15.37 -13.79 1.81
CA ASN A 73 16.65 -14.45 1.56
C ASN A 73 17.18 -14.07 0.17
N HIS A 74 18.40 -13.53 0.10
CA HIS A 74 19.06 -13.12 -1.15
C HIS A 74 19.48 -14.29 -2.04
N ASN A 75 19.58 -15.50 -1.49
CA ASN A 75 19.97 -16.71 -2.22
C ASN A 75 18.78 -17.44 -2.87
N LEU A 76 17.56 -16.93 -2.72
CA LEU A 76 16.40 -17.49 -3.38
C LEU A 76 16.45 -17.20 -4.89
N PRO A 77 15.92 -18.11 -5.72
CA PRO A 77 15.80 -17.85 -7.15
C PRO A 77 14.86 -16.66 -7.40
N GLU A 78 14.86 -16.18 -8.63
CA GLU A 78 13.92 -15.16 -9.07
C GLU A 78 12.50 -15.74 -9.21
N PHE A 79 11.48 -14.95 -8.88
CA PHE A 79 10.08 -15.32 -9.07
C PHE A 79 9.35 -14.27 -9.89
N GLY A 80 8.31 -14.68 -10.62
CA GLY A 80 7.36 -13.73 -11.20
C GLY A 80 6.69 -12.87 -10.12
N VAL A 81 6.61 -11.56 -10.33
CA VAL A 81 6.14 -10.59 -9.32
C VAL A 81 4.70 -10.85 -8.85
N PHE A 82 3.88 -11.52 -9.67
CA PHE A 82 2.50 -11.90 -9.33
C PHE A 82 2.40 -13.08 -8.36
N GLY A 83 3.43 -13.94 -8.28
CA GLY A 83 3.54 -14.97 -7.25
C GLY A 83 4.03 -14.43 -5.90
N LEU A 84 4.43 -13.17 -5.85
CA LEU A 84 4.97 -12.51 -4.66
C LEU A 84 4.07 -11.35 -4.20
N ARG A 85 4.30 -10.87 -2.97
CA ARG A 85 3.80 -9.57 -2.48
C ARG A 85 4.84 -8.45 -2.63
N ALA A 86 5.75 -8.59 -3.61
CA ALA A 86 6.81 -7.63 -3.85
C ALA A 86 6.25 -6.27 -4.30
N PRO A 87 6.78 -5.14 -3.78
CA PRO A 87 6.24 -3.82 -4.11
C PRO A 87 6.65 -3.34 -5.52
N VAL A 88 7.65 -4.00 -6.12
CA VAL A 88 8.03 -3.85 -7.53
C VAL A 88 7.13 -4.73 -8.39
N ARG A 89 6.34 -4.11 -9.29
CA ARG A 89 5.37 -4.77 -10.18
C ARG A 89 4.76 -3.74 -11.15
N PRO A 90 4.13 -4.17 -12.27
CA PRO A 90 3.49 -3.29 -13.25
C PRO A 90 2.58 -2.20 -12.65
N ASN A 91 1.69 -2.61 -11.74
CA ASN A 91 0.84 -1.72 -10.97
C ASN A 91 1.19 -1.86 -9.49
N PRO A 92 2.02 -0.98 -8.91
CA PRO A 92 2.57 -1.10 -7.56
C PRO A 92 1.55 -0.80 -6.46
N ILE A 93 0.45 -1.56 -6.46
CA ILE A 93 -0.64 -1.49 -5.49
C ILE A 93 -0.31 -2.44 -4.35
N GLY A 94 -0.18 -1.89 -3.14
CA GLY A 94 -0.07 -2.62 -1.89
C GLY A 94 -1.42 -2.80 -1.23
N LEU A 95 -1.63 -3.97 -0.62
CA LEU A 95 -2.81 -4.29 0.19
C LEU A 95 -2.40 -4.48 1.65
N SER A 96 -3.03 -3.72 2.54
CA SER A 96 -2.80 -3.79 3.98
C SER A 96 -4.12 -3.96 4.73
N LEU A 97 -4.21 -4.98 5.59
CA LEU A 97 -5.26 -5.06 6.62
C LEU A 97 -4.78 -4.26 7.82
N VAL A 98 -5.51 -3.24 8.22
CA VAL A 98 -5.14 -2.41 9.36
C VAL A 98 -6.27 -2.40 10.38
N LYS A 99 -5.90 -2.32 11.66
CA LYS A 99 -6.84 -2.01 12.73
C LYS A 99 -7.13 -0.51 12.69
N LEU A 100 -8.41 -0.14 12.79
CA LEU A 100 -8.82 1.25 12.91
C LEU A 100 -8.76 1.67 14.38
N ASP A 101 -7.83 2.57 14.70
CA ASP A 101 -7.65 3.07 16.08
C ASP A 101 -8.65 4.19 16.41
N ARG A 102 -8.77 5.19 15.52
CA ARG A 102 -9.62 6.37 15.69
C ARG A 102 -9.90 7.02 14.32
N VAL A 103 -11.03 7.72 14.22
CA VAL A 103 -11.36 8.63 13.11
C VAL A 103 -11.41 10.06 13.66
N GLU A 104 -10.84 11.02 12.93
CA GLU A 104 -10.78 12.44 13.28
C GLU A 104 -11.09 13.29 12.04
N GLY A 105 -12.06 14.19 12.16
CA GLY A 105 -12.58 15.00 11.05
C GLY A 105 -13.97 15.51 11.38
#